data_AF-A0A0M2U2Z4-F1
#
_entry.id   AF-A0A0M2U2Z4-F1
#
_cell.length_a   1.000
_cell.length_b   1.000
_cell.length_c   1.000
_cell.angle_alpha   90.00
_cell.angle_beta   90.00
_cell.angle_gamma   90.00
#
_symmetry.space_group_name_H-M   'P 1'
#
loop_
_entity.id
_entity.type
_entity.pdbx_description
1 polymer ?
#
loop_
_entity_poly.entity_id
_entity_poly.type
_entity_poly.pdbx_seq_one_letter_code
_entity_poly.pdbx_strand_id
1 'polypeptide(L)'
;MLDDYHVVAGTPVVNETVHFLLNNLPPNVHLCLAGRHQPPLRVERLALQAQVHDVGPQELAFEVEEVKQLLSRVNGGSIAPGLADEIAVSTECWPAGVVLAVQSARKGKGIRFGRGVPPASGGESRLYTLFYDL
;
A
#
# COMPACT_ATOMS: atom_id res chain seq x y z
N MET A 1 7.74 -13.11 0.06
CA MET A 1 6.86 -12.02 0.54
C MET A 1 5.85 -12.62 1.51
N LEU A 2 5.66 -11.99 2.67
CA LEU A 2 4.63 -12.33 3.65
C LEU A 2 3.60 -11.19 3.65
N ASP A 3 2.37 -11.51 3.35
CA ASP A 3 1.26 -10.55 3.34
C ASP A 3 0.40 -10.70 4.60
N ASP A 4 -0.39 -9.68 4.91
CA ASP A 4 -1.26 -9.63 6.08
C ASP A 4 -0.55 -9.97 7.40
N TYR A 5 0.72 -9.57 7.55
CA TYR A 5 1.54 -9.93 8.71
C TYR A 5 0.91 -9.53 10.07
N HIS A 6 0.12 -8.46 10.06
CA HIS A 6 -0.66 -8.00 11.22
C HIS A 6 -1.60 -9.06 11.79
N VAL A 7 -2.05 -10.05 11.01
CA VAL A 7 -2.90 -11.17 11.48
C VAL A 7 -2.13 -12.10 12.42
N VAL A 8 -0.83 -12.26 12.20
CA VAL A 8 0.03 -13.16 12.97
C VAL A 8 0.99 -12.43 13.91
N ALA A 9 1.04 -11.10 13.86
CA ALA A 9 1.94 -10.26 14.67
C ALA A 9 1.78 -10.46 16.19
N GLY A 10 0.61 -10.91 16.65
CA GLY A 10 0.38 -11.26 18.06
C GLY A 10 0.94 -12.62 18.50
N THR A 11 1.54 -13.40 17.58
CA THR A 11 2.04 -14.75 17.85
C THR A 11 3.57 -14.74 18.02
N PRO A 12 4.10 -14.90 19.24
CA PRO A 12 5.54 -14.74 19.51
C PRO A 12 6.43 -15.64 18.65
N VAL A 13 6.08 -16.92 18.51
CA VAL A 13 6.88 -17.89 17.74
C VAL A 13 7.00 -17.51 16.25
N VAL A 14 5.99 -16.86 15.68
CA VAL A 14 6.03 -16.38 14.29
C VAL A 14 7.04 -15.22 14.19
N ASN A 15 6.95 -14.26 15.11
CA ASN A 15 7.88 -13.12 15.15
C ASN A 15 9.33 -13.56 15.36
N GLU A 16 9.55 -14.52 16.26
CA GLU A 16 10.88 -15.11 16.50
C GLU A 16 11.42 -15.82 15.26
N THR A 17 10.58 -16.58 14.56
CA THR A 17 10.96 -17.27 13.31
C THR A 17 11.33 -16.27 12.23
N VAL A 18 10.54 -15.21 12.05
CA VAL A 18 10.80 -14.16 11.06
C VAL A 18 12.07 -13.39 11.40
N HIS A 19 12.28 -13.08 12.68
CA HIS A 19 13.51 -12.47 13.15
C HIS A 19 14.74 -13.38 12.92
N PHE A 20 14.60 -14.69 13.14
CA PHE A 20 15.65 -15.65 12.81
C PHE A 20 15.98 -15.63 11.32
N LEU A 21 14.97 -15.67 10.44
CA LEU A 21 15.17 -15.60 9.00
C LEU A 21 15.92 -14.31 8.64
N LEU A 22 15.49 -13.16 9.12
CA LEU A 22 16.13 -11.87 8.83
C LEU A 22 17.62 -11.82 9.20
N ASN A 23 18.06 -12.57 10.21
CA ASN A 23 19.47 -12.62 10.60
C ASN A 23 20.30 -13.67 9.84
N ASN A 24 19.65 -14.55 9.06
CA ASN A 24 20.27 -15.70 8.42
C ASN A 24 19.96 -15.84 6.92
N LEU A 25 19.25 -14.86 6.32
CA LEU A 25 18.99 -14.88 4.89
C LEU A 25 20.31 -14.76 4.12
N PRO A 26 20.49 -15.54 3.04
CA PRO A 26 21.63 -15.38 2.16
C PRO A 26 21.54 -14.02 1.42
N PRO A 27 22.67 -13.46 0.93
CA PRO A 27 22.72 -12.12 0.35
C PRO A 27 21.82 -11.89 -0.87
N ASN A 28 21.38 -12.96 -1.52
CA ASN A 28 20.53 -12.93 -2.71
C ASN A 28 19.04 -13.13 -2.40
N VAL A 29 18.63 -13.07 -1.13
CA VAL A 29 17.23 -13.23 -0.72
C VAL A 29 16.79 -12.03 0.10
N HIS A 30 15.67 -11.44 -0.32
CA HIS A 30 15.03 -10.31 0.35
C HIS A 30 13.70 -10.73 0.99
N LEU A 31 13.38 -10.14 2.13
CA LEU A 31 12.10 -10.38 2.81
C LEU A 31 11.21 -9.15 2.74
N CYS A 32 10.12 -9.26 1.97
CA CYS A 32 9.05 -8.27 1.97
C CYS A 32 7.95 -8.69 2.95
N LEU A 33 7.57 -7.79 3.85
CA LEU A 33 6.47 -7.93 4.81
C LEU A 33 5.43 -6.84 4.54
N ALA A 34 4.19 -7.23 4.30
CA ALA A 34 3.06 -6.30 4.16
C ALA A 34 2.09 -6.46 5.33
N GLY A 35 1.50 -5.36 5.78
CA GLY A 35 0.50 -5.42 6.85
C GLY A 35 -0.14 -4.06 7.12
N ARG A 36 -1.04 -4.03 8.10
CA ARG A 36 -1.75 -2.80 8.53
C ARG A 36 -1.11 -2.10 9.72
N HIS A 37 -0.09 -2.70 10.31
CA HIS A 37 0.60 -2.15 11.47
C HIS A 37 2.09 -2.45 11.34
N GLN A 38 2.91 -1.65 12.01
CA GLN A 38 4.33 -1.94 12.12
C GLN A 38 4.53 -3.32 12.76
N PRO A 39 5.26 -4.24 12.09
CA PRO A 39 5.51 -5.55 12.65
C PRO A 39 6.37 -5.40 13.91
N PRO A 40 6.11 -6.17 14.98
CA PRO A 40 6.87 -6.10 16.24
C PRO A 40 8.24 -6.81 16.11
N LEU A 41 9.00 -6.43 15.09
CA LEU A 41 10.32 -6.95 14.79
C LEU A 41 11.35 -5.93 15.23
N ARG A 42 12.37 -6.39 15.96
CA ARG A 42 13.52 -5.57 16.35
C ARG A 42 14.45 -5.37 15.16
N VAL A 43 14.07 -4.43 14.29
CA VAL A 43 14.77 -4.12 13.04
C VAL A 43 15.76 -2.96 13.18
N GLU A 44 16.04 -2.48 14.39
CA GLU A 44 16.88 -1.29 14.64
C GLU A 44 18.29 -1.48 14.07
N ARG A 45 18.86 -2.69 14.21
CA ARG A 45 20.16 -3.03 13.61
C ARG A 45 20.13 -2.96 12.09
N LEU A 46 19.08 -3.50 11.47
CA LEU A 46 18.94 -3.50 10.01
C LEU A 46 18.71 -2.06 9.50
N ALA A 47 17.93 -1.26 10.23
CA ALA A 47 17.69 0.13 9.89
C ALA A 47 18.98 0.96 9.92
N LEU A 48 19.84 0.74 10.92
CA LEU A 48 21.17 1.37 10.99
C LEU A 48 22.10 0.97 9.84
N GLN A 49 21.86 -0.20 9.23
CA GLN A 49 22.61 -0.69 8.07
C GLN A 49 21.98 -0.30 6.73
N ALA A 50 20.95 0.57 6.73
CA ALA A 50 20.16 0.91 5.53
C ALA A 50 19.56 -0.32 4.82
N GLN A 51 19.37 -1.41 5.57
CA GLN A 51 18.85 -2.70 5.12
C GLN A 51 17.32 -2.81 5.28
N VAL A 52 16.66 -1.67 5.48
CA VAL A 52 15.21 -1.56 5.66
C VAL A 52 14.67 -0.43 4.82
N HIS A 53 13.66 -0.72 4.03
CA HIS A 53 12.83 0.27 3.35
C HIS A 53 11.39 0.09 3.83
N ASP A 54 10.83 1.14 4.41
CA ASP A 54 9.45 1.19 4.88
C ASP A 54 8.69 2.12 3.95
N VAL A 55 7.67 1.58 3.27
CA VAL A 55 6.76 2.33 2.42
C VAL A 55 5.46 2.53 3.20
N GLY A 56 5.25 3.75 3.67
CA GLY A 56 4.10 4.11 4.49
C GLY A 56 2.83 4.40 3.69
N PRO A 57 1.70 4.66 4.39
CA PRO A 57 0.42 5.00 3.74
C PRO A 57 0.51 6.23 2.82
N GLN A 58 1.35 7.21 3.16
CA GLN A 58 1.54 8.42 2.35
C GLN A 58 2.26 8.15 1.03
N GLU A 59 3.24 7.24 1.04
CA GLU A 59 3.97 6.84 -0.17
C GLU A 59 3.16 5.88 -1.04
N LEU A 60 2.22 5.14 -0.42
CA LEU A 60 1.27 4.28 -1.13
C LEU A 60 0.10 5.06 -1.71
N ALA A 61 -0.31 6.16 -1.08
CA ALA A 61 -1.39 6.99 -1.59
C ALA A 61 -0.98 7.65 -2.91
N PHE A 62 -1.93 7.71 -3.86
CA PHE A 62 -1.70 8.42 -5.09
C PHE A 62 -1.60 9.93 -4.85
N GLU A 63 -0.84 10.61 -5.70
CA GLU A 63 -1.04 12.04 -5.89
C GLU A 63 -2.25 12.30 -6.79
N VAL A 64 -2.87 13.47 -6.66
CA VAL A 64 -4.00 13.88 -7.51
C VAL A 64 -3.63 13.81 -9.01
N GLU A 65 -2.38 14.10 -9.34
CA GLU A 65 -1.88 14.02 -10.71
C GLU A 65 -1.81 12.56 -11.21
N GLU A 66 -1.46 11.61 -10.36
CA GLU A 66 -1.49 10.18 -10.70
C GLU A 66 -2.92 9.68 -10.92
N VAL A 67 -3.89 10.20 -10.16
CA VAL A 67 -5.32 9.93 -10.39
C VAL A 67 -5.75 10.43 -11.77
N LYS A 68 -5.35 11.65 -12.18
CA LYS A 68 -5.61 12.19 -13.53
C LYS A 68 -4.95 11.35 -14.62
N GLN A 69 -3.70 10.94 -14.42
CA GLN A 69 -2.97 10.10 -15.37
C GLN A 69 -3.64 8.74 -15.52
N LEU A 70 -4.09 8.11 -14.43
CA LEU A 70 -4.83 6.86 -14.47
C LEU A 70 -6.16 7.01 -15.21
N LEU A 71 -6.93 8.05 -14.90
CA LEU A 71 -8.20 8.35 -15.57
C LEU A 71 -8.03 8.54 -17.08
N SER A 72 -7.00 9.28 -17.51
CA SER A 72 -6.76 9.55 -18.93
C SER A 72 -6.41 8.27 -19.69
N ARG A 73 -5.58 7.40 -19.10
CA ARG A 73 -5.22 6.09 -19.66
C ARG A 73 -6.43 5.17 -19.79
N VAL A 74 -7.34 5.16 -18.81
CA VAL A 74 -8.50 4.25 -18.81
C VAL A 74 -9.63 4.73 -19.73
N ASN A 75 -9.84 6.04 -19.85
CA ASN A 75 -10.91 6.62 -20.69
C ASN A 75 -10.47 6.88 -22.14
N GLY A 76 -9.19 6.76 -22.47
CA GLY A 76 -8.69 6.92 -23.85
C GLY A 76 -8.90 8.32 -24.42
N GLY A 77 -9.05 9.36 -23.60
CA GLY A 77 -9.37 10.71 -24.05
C GLY A 77 -9.89 11.64 -22.94
N SER A 78 -10.70 12.62 -23.35
CA SER A 78 -11.15 13.75 -22.51
C SER A 78 -11.85 13.30 -21.23
N ILE A 79 -11.27 13.67 -20.09
CA ILE A 79 -11.86 13.50 -18.76
C ILE A 79 -12.76 14.70 -18.49
N ALA A 80 -13.92 14.49 -17.87
CA ALA A 80 -14.77 15.59 -17.42
C ALA A 80 -13.99 16.47 -16.42
N PRO A 81 -14.03 17.82 -16.54
CA PRO A 81 -13.37 18.70 -15.59
C PRO A 81 -13.81 18.39 -14.15
N GLY A 82 -12.86 18.29 -13.22
CA GLY A 82 -13.12 18.02 -11.80
C GLY A 82 -13.32 16.55 -11.41
N LEU A 83 -13.55 15.63 -12.35
CA LEU A 83 -13.78 14.20 -12.02
C LEU A 83 -12.59 13.56 -11.29
N ALA A 84 -11.37 13.95 -11.64
CA ALA A 84 -10.17 13.44 -10.97
C ALA A 84 -10.08 13.92 -9.52
N ASP A 85 -10.41 15.19 -9.27
CA ASP A 85 -10.41 15.77 -7.93
C ASP A 85 -11.51 15.15 -7.07
N GLU A 86 -12.71 14.92 -7.64
CA GLU A 86 -13.80 14.21 -6.97
C GLU A 86 -13.41 12.77 -6.58
N ILE A 87 -12.74 12.03 -7.49
CA ILE A 87 -12.25 10.69 -7.21
C ILE A 87 -11.15 10.73 -6.14
N ALA A 88 -10.20 11.64 -6.24
CA ALA A 88 -9.12 11.79 -5.26
C ALA A 88 -9.68 12.05 -3.86
N VAL A 89 -10.59 13.02 -3.72
CA VAL A 89 -11.23 13.36 -2.44
C VAL A 89 -12.05 12.20 -1.89
N SER A 90 -12.89 11.57 -2.72
CA SER A 90 -13.80 10.50 -2.26
C SER A 90 -13.10 9.18 -1.94
N THR A 91 -11.87 8.99 -2.42
CA THR A 91 -11.07 7.77 -2.19
C THR A 91 -9.89 8.01 -1.25
N GLU A 92 -9.72 9.24 -0.75
CA GLU A 92 -8.55 9.68 0.01
C GLU A 92 -7.23 9.32 -0.70
N CYS A 93 -7.26 9.39 -2.04
CA CYS A 93 -6.19 8.96 -2.94
C CYS A 93 -5.71 7.51 -2.78
N TRP A 94 -6.43 6.64 -2.06
CA TRP A 94 -5.97 5.28 -1.88
C TRP A 94 -6.00 4.49 -3.20
N PRO A 95 -4.92 3.81 -3.63
CA PRO A 95 -4.82 3.21 -4.96
C PRO A 95 -5.98 2.28 -5.30
N ALA A 96 -6.34 1.39 -4.37
CA ALA A 96 -7.45 0.46 -4.59
C ALA A 96 -8.79 1.20 -4.74
N GLY A 97 -9.01 2.25 -3.94
CA GLY A 97 -10.21 3.08 -4.02
C GLY A 97 -10.28 3.84 -5.34
N VAL A 98 -9.19 4.48 -5.73
CA VAL A 98 -9.04 5.18 -7.01
C VAL A 98 -9.31 4.24 -8.18
N VAL A 99 -8.66 3.08 -8.23
CA VAL A 99 -8.82 2.11 -9.33
C VAL A 99 -10.27 1.65 -9.45
N LEU A 100 -10.93 1.34 -8.33
CA LEU A 100 -12.34 0.94 -8.33
C LEU A 100 -13.26 2.09 -8.79
N ALA A 101 -12.99 3.33 -8.35
CA ALA A 101 -13.71 4.52 -8.78
C ALA A 101 -13.63 4.72 -10.30
N VAL A 102 -12.40 4.70 -10.82
CA VAL A 102 -12.08 4.85 -12.26
C VAL A 102 -12.79 3.79 -13.08
N GLN A 103 -12.73 2.51 -12.66
CA GLN A 103 -13.40 1.42 -13.35
C GLN A 103 -14.93 1.55 -13.33
N SER A 104 -15.52 2.10 -12.25
CA SER A 104 -16.95 2.34 -12.14
C SER A 104 -17.41 3.46 -13.07
N ALA A 105 -16.67 4.59 -13.12
CA ALA A 105 -16.93 5.69 -14.05
C ALA A 105 -16.92 5.23 -15.52
N ARG A 106 -15.95 4.38 -15.90
CA ARG A 106 -15.87 3.83 -17.27
C ARG A 106 -17.12 3.03 -17.67
N LYS A 107 -17.79 2.36 -16.72
CA LYS A 107 -18.98 1.54 -16.98
C LYS A 107 -20.28 2.36 -17.10
N GLY A 108 -20.22 3.69 -17.10
CA GLY A 108 -21.39 4.57 -17.23
C GLY A 108 -22.32 4.56 -16.01
N LYS A 109 -21.92 3.90 -14.92
CA LYS A 109 -22.61 3.98 -13.64
C LYS A 109 -22.08 5.23 -12.94
N GLY A 110 -22.86 6.32 -12.97
CA GLY A 110 -22.53 7.55 -12.25
C GLY A 110 -22.04 7.20 -10.85
N ILE A 111 -20.85 7.71 -10.50
CA ILE A 111 -20.21 7.41 -9.24
C ILE A 111 -21.03 8.06 -8.12
N ARG A 112 -21.73 7.25 -7.31
CA ARG A 112 -22.30 7.70 -6.04
C ARG A 112 -21.41 7.23 -4.91
N PHE A 113 -20.39 8.00 -4.56
CA PHE A 113 -19.67 7.83 -3.29
C PHE A 113 -20.52 8.41 -2.17
N GLY A 114 -21.56 7.66 -1.78
CA GLY A 114 -22.44 8.00 -0.68
C GLY A 114 -22.77 6.76 0.13
N ARG A 115 -22.22 6.69 1.35
CA ARG A 115 -22.67 5.83 2.45
C ARG A 115 -22.41 4.31 2.40
N GLY A 116 -21.61 3.80 1.47
CA GLY A 116 -21.36 2.34 1.39
C GLY A 116 -19.99 1.89 0.85
N VAL A 117 -19.13 2.82 0.43
CA VAL A 117 -17.72 2.48 0.18
C VAL A 117 -17.01 2.71 1.52
N PRO A 118 -16.50 1.68 2.19
CA PRO A 118 -15.71 1.91 3.38
C PRO A 118 -14.60 2.89 3.01
N PRO A 119 -14.23 3.85 3.89
CA PRO A 119 -12.99 4.59 3.70
C PRO A 119 -11.94 3.55 3.36
N ALA A 120 -11.24 3.75 2.25
CA ALA A 120 -10.28 2.76 1.81
C ALA A 120 -9.38 2.49 3.01
N SER A 121 -9.49 1.29 3.59
CA SER A 121 -8.95 0.97 4.91
C SER A 121 -7.42 0.85 4.90
N GLY A 122 -6.81 1.50 3.92
CA GLY A 122 -5.39 1.63 3.65
C GLY A 122 -4.70 2.74 4.42
N GLY A 123 -5.43 3.59 5.15
CA GLY A 123 -4.83 4.66 5.97
C GLY A 123 -3.76 4.17 6.97
N GLU A 124 -3.75 2.87 7.28
CA GLU A 124 -2.74 2.24 8.14
C GLU A 124 -1.88 1.19 7.40
N SER A 125 -2.13 0.92 6.11
CA SER A 125 -1.38 -0.09 5.35
C SER A 125 0.08 0.34 5.16
N ARG A 126 1.00 -0.59 5.43
CA ARG A 126 2.44 -0.41 5.33
C ARG A 126 3.06 -1.60 4.61
N LEU A 127 4.06 -1.32 3.79
CA LEU A 127 4.89 -2.34 3.17
C LEU A 127 6.34 -2.15 3.63
N TYR A 128 6.88 -3.14 4.32
CA TYR A 128 8.28 -3.20 4.68
C TYR A 128 9.01 -4.09 3.67
N THR A 129 10.01 -3.55 3.00
CA THR A 129 10.98 -4.33 2.25
C THR A 129 12.30 -4.32 3.01
N LEU A 130 12.71 -5.51 3.47
CA LEU A 130 13.97 -5.69 4.19
C LEU A 130 14.98 -6.24 3.19
N PHE A 131 16.03 -5.44 2.95
CA PHE A 131 17.10 -5.74 2.02
C PHE A 131 18.32 -6.22 2.81
N TYR A 132 19.03 -7.23 2.32
CA TYR A 132 20.30 -7.66 2.90
C TYR A 132 21.39 -7.40 1.86
N ASP A 133 21.89 -6.17 1.78
CA ASP A 133 23.01 -5.82 0.90
C ASP A 133 24.34 -5.91 1.67
N LEU A 134 25.30 -6.59 1.04
CA LEU A 134 26.71 -6.77 1.47
C LEU A 134 27.53 -5.48 1.29
#